data_AF-A0A8S3X2P7-F1
#
_entry.id   AF-A0A8S3X2P7-F1
#
_cell.length_a   1.000
_cell.length_b   1.000
_cell.length_c   1.000
_cell.angle_alpha   90.00
_cell.angle_beta   90.00
_cell.angle_gamma   90.00
#
_symmetry.space_group_name_H-M   'P 1'
#
loop_
_entity.id
_entity.type
_entity.pdbx_description
1 polymer ?
#
loop_
_entity_poly.entity_id
_entity_poly.type
_entity_poly.pdbx_seq_one_letter_code
_entity_poly.pdbx_strand_id
1 'polypeptide(L)'
;MGHPTCHFEGHLNSPITDDEVRFILNHDKFFCLRHKRLKDFFNSQFKSLVPYFEYDGCYWSLMEEVISTCKFKVPQEEPDYSLRIIYEASIWNTRIHHESYYGTEMDVSEELDNFGAILQESTVQDLYRVKTRVEHIKSLLTNVEHTLGEFHILSDNLIVEKELTILTKNGKSYLYPTTLLMCVLDNLQTRFYVRLHIAMKEKIENIPGLINHYNKLHKVIIRLRGKYKNSFFEIMKNWDAYCIGVIVADEMEDLGFRNLRDSIEEELLHKFSKYDVREILDLMTCMGVSNQRDTYGPLALYFSNLSKNYGHPVLHPLEGIEKLRSNSKKRD
;
A
#
# COMPACT_ATOMS: atom_id res chain seq x y z
N MET A 1 -2.79 -31.56 -26.31
CA MET A 1 -3.77 -30.85 -25.46
C MET A 1 -3.22 -29.45 -25.23
N GLY A 2 -3.99 -28.41 -25.57
CA GLY A 2 -3.56 -27.02 -25.37
C GLY A 2 -3.28 -26.72 -23.90
N HIS A 3 -2.34 -25.83 -23.62
CA HIS A 3 -2.07 -25.38 -22.26
C HIS A 3 -3.13 -24.35 -21.86
N PRO A 4 -3.70 -24.43 -20.64
CA PRO A 4 -4.67 -23.45 -20.19
C PRO A 4 -3.98 -22.08 -20.04
N THR A 5 -4.56 -21.05 -20.66
CA THR A 5 -4.09 -19.66 -20.59
C THR A 5 -5.00 -18.82 -19.70
N CYS A 6 -4.48 -17.68 -19.23
CA CYS A 6 -5.21 -16.73 -18.41
C CYS A 6 -4.70 -15.29 -18.65
N HIS A 7 -5.53 -14.32 -18.30
CA HIS A 7 -5.18 -12.89 -18.26
C HIS A 7 -4.99 -12.43 -16.82
N PHE A 8 -4.08 -11.49 -16.57
CA PHE A 8 -4.06 -10.75 -15.31
C PHE A 8 -4.98 -9.54 -15.40
N GLU A 9 -5.75 -9.31 -14.35
CA GLU A 9 -6.37 -8.02 -14.13
C GLU A 9 -5.29 -7.06 -13.60
N GLY A 10 -5.25 -5.83 -14.12
CA GLY A 10 -4.18 -4.85 -13.81
C GLY A 10 -4.27 -4.19 -12.43
N HIS A 11 -5.13 -4.71 -11.56
CA HIS A 11 -5.39 -4.22 -10.21
C HIS A 11 -5.68 -5.39 -9.28
N LEU A 12 -5.55 -5.17 -7.97
CA LEU A 12 -5.99 -6.17 -7.00
C LEU A 12 -7.51 -6.36 -7.08
N ASN A 13 -7.93 -7.51 -7.60
CA ASN A 13 -9.35 -7.89 -7.74
C ASN A 13 -9.80 -8.94 -6.70
N SER A 14 -8.83 -9.53 -6.00
CA SER A 14 -9.03 -10.68 -5.12
C SER A 14 -8.36 -10.44 -3.77
N PRO A 15 -8.88 -11.00 -2.67
CA PRO A 15 -8.20 -10.95 -1.39
C PRO A 15 -6.78 -11.54 -1.48
N ILE A 16 -5.88 -11.01 -0.67
CA ILE A 16 -4.53 -11.56 -0.56
C ILE A 16 -4.60 -12.79 0.35
N THR A 17 -4.40 -13.97 -0.20
CA THR A 17 -4.31 -15.23 0.56
C THR A 17 -2.96 -15.89 0.33
N ASP A 18 -2.49 -16.68 1.28
CA ASP A 18 -1.24 -17.45 1.15
C ASP A 18 -1.47 -18.95 0.97
N ASP A 19 -2.71 -19.36 0.66
CA ASP A 19 -3.11 -20.75 0.49
C ASP A 19 -2.31 -21.45 -0.60
N GLU A 20 -2.18 -20.84 -1.79
CA GLU A 20 -1.45 -21.44 -2.91
C GLU A 20 0.05 -21.58 -2.60
N VAL A 21 0.64 -20.59 -1.92
CA VAL A 21 2.04 -20.64 -1.47
C VAL A 21 2.23 -21.80 -0.49
N ARG A 22 1.36 -21.94 0.51
CA ARG A 22 1.42 -23.03 1.49
C ARG A 22 1.17 -24.37 0.83
N PHE A 23 0.17 -24.45 -0.04
CA PHE A 23 -0.25 -25.67 -0.70
C PHE A 23 0.88 -26.28 -1.53
N ILE A 24 1.52 -25.47 -2.39
CA ILE A 24 2.56 -25.97 -3.29
C ILE A 24 3.87 -26.32 -2.59
N LEU A 25 4.20 -25.61 -1.51
CA LEU A 25 5.40 -25.89 -0.72
C LEU A 25 5.23 -27.14 0.16
N ASN A 26 4.03 -27.39 0.71
CA ASN A 26 3.78 -28.50 1.63
C ASN A 26 3.48 -29.84 0.96
N HIS A 27 3.23 -29.87 -0.36
CA HIS A 27 2.89 -31.08 -1.10
C HIS A 27 3.86 -31.33 -2.26
N ASP A 28 4.13 -32.60 -2.55
CA ASP A 28 5.07 -33.01 -3.60
C ASP A 28 4.41 -33.75 -4.77
N LYS A 29 3.19 -34.25 -4.58
CA LYS A 29 2.46 -35.05 -5.57
C LYS A 29 1.16 -34.37 -5.92
N PHE A 30 1.07 -33.88 -7.15
CA PHE A 30 -0.13 -33.22 -7.66
C PHE A 30 -0.74 -34.03 -8.79
N PHE A 31 -2.07 -34.07 -8.89
CA PHE A 31 -2.75 -34.57 -10.09
C PHE A 31 -2.86 -33.48 -11.17
N CYS A 32 -3.06 -32.24 -10.74
CA CYS A 32 -3.17 -31.08 -11.61
C CYS A 32 -1.86 -30.81 -12.37
N LEU A 33 -1.96 -30.65 -13.69
CA LEU A 33 -0.80 -30.42 -14.56
C LEU A 33 -0.05 -29.13 -14.23
N ARG A 34 -0.77 -28.05 -13.89
CA ARG A 34 -0.18 -26.77 -13.48
C ARG A 34 0.76 -26.95 -12.28
N HIS A 35 0.26 -27.55 -11.20
CA HIS A 35 1.04 -27.74 -9.98
C HIS A 35 2.23 -28.69 -10.17
N LYS A 36 2.10 -29.72 -11.03
CA LYS A 36 3.26 -30.55 -11.41
C LYS A 36 4.37 -29.71 -12.03
N ARG A 37 4.04 -28.89 -13.03
CA ARG A 37 5.00 -28.00 -13.71
C ARG A 37 5.67 -27.03 -12.76
N LEU A 38 4.87 -26.37 -11.92
CA LEU A 38 5.38 -25.43 -10.92
C LEU A 38 6.34 -26.13 -9.96
N LYS A 39 6.00 -27.33 -9.47
CA LYS A 39 6.86 -28.10 -8.56
C LYS A 39 8.15 -28.56 -9.25
N ASP A 40 8.08 -29.03 -10.48
CA ASP A 40 9.25 -29.42 -11.29
C ASP A 40 10.17 -28.21 -11.53
N PHE A 41 9.59 -27.04 -11.82
CA PHE A 41 10.32 -25.78 -11.97
C PHE A 41 11.02 -25.36 -10.66
N PHE A 42 10.33 -25.43 -9.52
CA PHE A 42 10.93 -25.11 -8.22
C PHE A 42 12.09 -26.05 -7.87
N ASN A 43 11.89 -27.35 -8.05
CA ASN A 43 12.93 -28.35 -7.74
C ASN A 43 14.17 -28.21 -8.65
N SER A 44 13.99 -27.75 -9.89
CA SER A 44 15.09 -27.59 -10.85
C SER A 44 15.83 -26.25 -10.71
N GLN A 45 15.11 -25.15 -10.47
CA GLN A 45 15.67 -23.79 -10.49
C GLN A 45 15.92 -23.20 -9.10
N PHE A 46 15.15 -23.59 -8.08
CA PHE A 46 15.13 -22.92 -6.77
C PHE A 46 15.29 -23.88 -5.60
N LYS A 47 16.54 -24.32 -5.36
CA LYS A 47 16.88 -25.22 -4.23
C LYS A 47 16.59 -24.64 -2.84
N SER A 48 16.52 -23.31 -2.70
CA SER A 48 16.35 -22.58 -1.44
C SER A 48 15.03 -21.81 -1.38
N LEU A 49 14.02 -22.20 -2.17
CA LEU A 49 12.72 -21.53 -2.17
C LEU A 49 12.03 -21.71 -0.82
N VAL A 50 11.77 -20.60 -0.15
CA VAL A 50 11.02 -20.56 1.12
C VAL A 50 9.77 -19.69 0.97
N PRO A 51 8.76 -19.85 1.82
CA PRO A 51 7.63 -18.94 1.81
C PRO A 51 8.05 -17.51 2.22
N TYR A 52 7.35 -16.51 1.70
CA TYR A 52 7.64 -15.09 1.97
C TYR A 52 7.63 -14.71 3.47
N PHE A 53 6.83 -15.40 4.29
CA PHE A 53 6.73 -15.11 5.72
C PHE A 53 7.96 -15.55 6.53
N GLU A 54 8.87 -16.35 5.94
CA GLU A 54 10.20 -16.65 6.49
C GLU A 54 11.22 -15.54 6.23
N TYR A 55 10.85 -14.46 5.54
CA TYR A 55 11.69 -13.27 5.49
C TYR A 55 11.73 -12.60 6.87
N ASP A 56 12.94 -12.45 7.42
CA ASP A 56 13.14 -11.85 8.74
C ASP A 56 12.67 -10.39 8.82
N GLY A 57 12.72 -9.68 7.69
CA GLY A 57 12.26 -8.30 7.57
C GLY A 57 10.77 -8.14 7.22
N CYS A 58 10.39 -6.93 6.80
CA CYS A 58 9.06 -6.66 6.26
C CYS A 58 8.94 -7.24 4.84
N TYR A 59 8.11 -8.26 4.66
CA TYR A 59 7.95 -8.90 3.36
C TYR A 59 7.30 -7.99 2.31
N TRP A 60 6.51 -6.98 2.70
CA TRP A 60 6.08 -5.90 1.81
C TRP A 60 7.26 -5.04 1.35
N SER A 61 8.13 -4.62 2.27
CA SER A 61 9.27 -3.75 1.92
C SER A 61 10.28 -4.45 1.01
N LEU A 62 10.46 -5.77 1.16
CA LEU A 62 11.28 -6.54 0.23
C LEU A 62 10.73 -6.44 -1.20
N MET A 63 9.43 -6.62 -1.35
CA MET A 63 8.77 -6.51 -2.64
C MET A 63 8.85 -5.09 -3.20
N GLU A 64 8.61 -4.07 -2.37
CA GLU A 64 8.76 -2.67 -2.75
C GLU A 64 10.18 -2.34 -3.22
N GLU A 65 11.21 -2.86 -2.54
CA GLU A 65 12.62 -2.69 -2.90
C GLU A 65 12.96 -3.37 -4.23
N VAL A 66 12.54 -4.62 -4.42
CA VAL A 66 12.78 -5.35 -5.68
C VAL A 66 12.10 -4.65 -6.85
N ILE A 67 10.85 -4.20 -6.68
CA ILE A 67 10.14 -3.43 -7.70
C ILE A 67 10.89 -2.14 -7.97
N SER A 68 11.26 -1.38 -6.95
CA SER A 68 11.90 -0.06 -7.10
C SER A 68 13.27 -0.13 -7.76
N THR A 69 13.98 -1.26 -7.64
CA THR A 69 15.32 -1.47 -8.21
C THR A 69 15.34 -2.36 -9.44
N CYS A 70 14.15 -2.83 -9.88
CA CYS A 70 14.00 -3.71 -11.03
C CYS A 70 14.59 -3.04 -12.29
N LYS A 71 15.57 -3.72 -12.89
CA LYS A 71 16.17 -3.36 -14.18
C LYS A 71 15.55 -4.25 -15.26
N PHE A 72 14.91 -3.64 -16.23
CA PHE A 72 14.38 -4.35 -17.39
C PHE A 72 15.48 -4.58 -18.42
N LYS A 73 15.35 -5.66 -19.19
CA LYS A 73 16.30 -5.99 -20.26
C LYS A 73 16.23 -5.03 -21.45
N VAL A 74 15.16 -4.24 -21.57
CA VAL A 74 14.98 -3.22 -22.61
C VAL A 74 14.98 -1.83 -21.97
N PRO A 75 15.83 -0.89 -22.43
CA PRO A 75 15.82 0.49 -21.95
C PRO A 75 14.45 1.13 -22.24
N GLN A 76 13.94 1.91 -21.30
CA GLN A 76 12.72 2.69 -21.49
C GLN A 76 13.11 4.12 -21.85
N GLU A 77 12.53 4.65 -22.91
CA GLU A 77 12.44 6.11 -23.08
C GLU A 77 11.40 6.60 -22.06
N GLU A 78 11.81 7.45 -21.11
CA GLU A 78 10.89 8.05 -20.14
C GLU A 78 10.02 9.09 -20.86
N PRO A 79 8.69 8.93 -20.93
CA PRO A 79 7.86 9.92 -21.62
C PRO A 79 7.79 11.20 -20.77
N ASP A 80 8.55 12.22 -21.19
CA ASP A 80 8.59 13.58 -20.62
C ASP A 80 7.21 14.28 -20.63
N TYR A 81 6.28 13.82 -21.46
CA TYR A 81 4.98 14.47 -21.68
C TYR A 81 3.90 14.15 -20.61
N SER A 82 4.09 13.12 -19.78
CA SER A 82 3.04 12.62 -18.87
C SER A 82 2.93 13.39 -17.55
N LEU A 83 4.02 13.97 -17.05
CA LEU A 83 4.04 14.64 -15.74
C LEU A 83 3.16 15.90 -15.69
N ARG A 84 3.19 16.73 -16.74
CA ARG A 84 2.39 17.95 -16.81
C ARG A 84 0.89 17.66 -16.76
N ILE A 85 0.42 16.64 -17.47
CA ILE A 85 -1.01 16.27 -17.49
C ILE A 85 -1.44 15.73 -16.12
N ILE A 86 -0.64 14.84 -15.52
CA ILE A 86 -0.87 14.33 -14.16
C ILE A 86 -0.94 15.49 -13.17
N TYR A 87 -0.07 16.46 -13.39
CA TYR A 87 0.06 17.62 -12.55
C TYR A 87 -1.17 18.54 -12.63
N GLU A 88 -1.61 18.92 -13.83
CA GLU A 88 -2.85 19.67 -14.05
C GLU A 88 -4.05 18.95 -13.39
N ALA A 89 -4.18 17.64 -13.59
CA ALA A 89 -5.22 16.84 -12.93
C ALA A 89 -5.15 16.89 -11.39
N SER A 90 -3.94 17.01 -10.82
CA SER A 90 -3.75 17.10 -9.37
C SER A 90 -4.21 18.45 -8.80
N ILE A 91 -4.03 19.55 -9.54
CA ILE A 91 -4.59 20.86 -9.17
C ILE A 91 -6.10 20.80 -9.13
N TRP A 92 -6.72 20.31 -10.22
CA TRP A 92 -8.17 20.16 -10.32
C TRP A 92 -8.73 19.31 -9.19
N ASN A 93 -8.07 18.19 -8.86
CA ASN A 93 -8.49 17.34 -7.76
C ASN A 93 -8.36 18.06 -6.41
N THR A 94 -7.29 18.84 -6.19
CA THR A 94 -7.10 19.63 -4.96
C THR A 94 -8.20 20.66 -4.78
N ARG A 95 -8.55 21.38 -5.84
CA ARG A 95 -9.67 22.32 -5.86
C ARG A 95 -10.99 21.63 -5.50
N ILE A 96 -11.34 20.52 -6.13
CA ILE A 96 -12.58 19.77 -5.85
C ILE A 96 -12.63 19.31 -4.38
N HIS A 97 -11.50 18.80 -3.86
CA HIS A 97 -11.41 18.40 -2.46
C HIS A 97 -11.58 19.58 -1.52
N HIS A 98 -10.95 20.72 -1.81
CA HIS A 98 -11.09 21.93 -1.01
C HIS A 98 -12.55 22.40 -0.96
N GLU A 99 -13.20 22.52 -2.12
CA GLU A 99 -14.62 22.89 -2.24
C GLU A 99 -15.52 21.92 -1.46
N SER A 100 -15.24 20.61 -1.54
CA SER A 100 -16.02 19.59 -0.85
C SER A 100 -15.88 19.62 0.68
N TYR A 101 -14.68 19.92 1.19
CA TYR A 101 -14.39 19.89 2.62
C TYR A 101 -14.68 21.22 3.32
N TYR A 102 -14.37 22.34 2.69
CA TYR A 102 -14.50 23.67 3.29
C TYR A 102 -15.75 24.42 2.80
N GLY A 103 -16.38 23.97 1.71
CA GLY A 103 -17.56 24.65 1.14
C GLY A 103 -17.25 25.96 0.43
N THR A 104 -15.98 26.23 0.14
CA THR A 104 -15.50 27.46 -0.48
C THR A 104 -14.84 27.19 -1.83
N GLU A 105 -15.11 28.04 -2.83
CA GLU A 105 -14.41 27.97 -4.13
C GLU A 105 -12.93 28.30 -3.96
N MET A 106 -12.09 27.61 -4.74
CA MET A 106 -10.65 27.84 -4.78
C MET A 106 -10.25 28.29 -6.19
N ASP A 107 -9.71 29.50 -6.29
CA ASP A 107 -9.12 30.00 -7.54
C ASP A 107 -7.69 29.47 -7.70
N VAL A 108 -7.50 28.63 -8.71
CA VAL A 108 -6.21 28.01 -9.06
C VAL A 108 -5.64 28.55 -10.38
N SER A 109 -6.27 29.59 -10.95
CA SER A 109 -5.97 30.07 -12.30
C SER A 109 -4.58 30.73 -12.44
N GLU A 110 -4.06 31.32 -11.37
CA GLU A 110 -2.73 31.96 -11.34
C GLU A 110 -1.58 31.01 -10.95
N GLU A 111 -1.89 29.78 -10.54
CA GLU A 111 -0.89 28.97 -9.87
C GLU A 111 -0.09 28.05 -10.82
N LEU A 112 -0.59 27.72 -12.02
CA LEU A 112 0.02 26.78 -12.98
C LEU A 112 1.52 26.99 -13.22
N ASP A 113 1.98 28.25 -13.30
CA ASP A 113 3.38 28.60 -13.58
C ASP A 113 4.30 28.41 -12.34
N ASN A 114 3.78 28.51 -11.11
CA ASN A 114 4.54 28.37 -9.86
C ASN A 114 4.89 26.91 -9.50
N PHE A 115 4.29 25.95 -10.19
CA PHE A 115 4.35 24.55 -9.79
C PHE A 115 5.31 23.68 -10.60
N GLY A 116 5.85 24.20 -11.70
CA GLY A 116 6.96 23.53 -12.42
C GLY A 116 8.12 23.21 -11.48
N ALA A 117 8.37 24.04 -10.46
CA ALA A 117 9.39 23.81 -9.44
C ALA A 117 9.16 22.53 -8.61
N ILE A 118 7.91 22.17 -8.28
CA ILE A 118 7.62 20.94 -7.52
C ILE A 118 7.95 19.71 -8.35
N LEU A 119 7.68 19.77 -9.66
CA LEU A 119 8.01 18.67 -10.57
C LEU A 119 9.52 18.44 -10.64
N GLN A 120 10.34 19.47 -10.43
CA GLN A 120 11.80 19.33 -10.42
C GLN A 120 12.37 18.86 -9.08
N GLU A 121 11.54 18.72 -8.03
CA GLU A 121 12.02 18.18 -6.76
C GLU A 121 12.46 16.72 -6.93
N SER A 122 13.69 16.42 -6.48
CA SER A 122 14.30 15.10 -6.60
C SER A 122 13.41 14.00 -6.03
N THR A 123 12.75 14.25 -4.89
CA THR A 123 11.85 13.27 -4.26
C THR A 123 10.60 12.96 -5.08
N VAL A 124 10.10 13.93 -5.84
CA VAL A 124 8.95 13.74 -6.75
C VAL A 124 9.39 12.95 -7.98
N GLN A 125 10.55 13.30 -8.53
CA GLN A 125 11.15 12.59 -9.67
C GLN A 125 11.47 11.12 -9.35
N ASP A 126 12.01 10.84 -8.18
CA ASP A 126 12.29 9.47 -7.75
C ASP A 126 11.00 8.62 -7.65
N LEU A 127 9.92 9.20 -7.11
CA LEU A 127 8.62 8.52 -7.05
C LEU A 127 7.97 8.37 -8.42
N TYR A 128 8.14 9.36 -9.31
CA TYR A 128 7.66 9.25 -10.68
C TYR A 128 8.33 8.09 -11.42
N ARG A 129 9.65 7.92 -11.28
CA ARG A 129 10.37 6.77 -11.85
C ARG A 129 9.84 5.43 -11.33
N VAL A 130 9.55 5.36 -10.03
CA VAL A 130 8.93 4.16 -9.43
C VAL A 130 7.53 3.92 -10.02
N LYS A 131 6.70 4.96 -10.14
CA LYS A 131 5.37 4.89 -10.74
C LYS A 131 5.41 4.39 -12.19
N THR A 132 6.29 4.93 -13.02
CA THR A 132 6.44 4.51 -14.43
C THR A 132 6.90 3.05 -14.52
N ARG A 133 7.83 2.65 -13.64
CA ARG A 133 8.27 1.25 -13.54
C ARG A 133 7.13 0.31 -13.16
N VAL A 134 6.28 0.70 -12.22
CA VAL A 134 5.09 -0.05 -11.82
C VAL A 134 4.12 -0.21 -13.00
N GLU A 135 3.84 0.86 -13.73
CA GLU A 135 2.96 0.81 -14.91
C GLU A 135 3.50 -0.11 -15.99
N HIS A 136 4.82 -0.11 -16.18
CA HIS A 136 5.44 -1.05 -17.11
C HIS A 136 5.29 -2.50 -16.66
N ILE A 137 5.54 -2.80 -15.38
CA ILE A 137 5.31 -4.15 -14.82
C ILE A 137 3.86 -4.58 -15.03
N LYS A 138 2.89 -3.71 -14.71
CA LYS A 138 1.47 -3.98 -14.92
C LYS A 138 1.19 -4.28 -16.39
N SER A 139 1.68 -3.45 -17.31
CA SER A 139 1.51 -3.65 -18.75
C SER A 139 2.07 -4.99 -19.23
N LEU A 140 3.25 -5.40 -18.75
CA LEU A 140 3.85 -6.70 -19.08
C LEU A 140 3.03 -7.89 -18.56
N LEU A 141 2.28 -7.72 -17.47
CA LEU A 141 1.43 -8.76 -16.90
C LEU A 141 0.01 -8.76 -17.50
N THR A 142 -0.52 -7.60 -17.92
CA THR A 142 -1.93 -7.50 -18.33
C THR A 142 -2.13 -7.60 -19.83
N ASN A 143 -1.13 -7.27 -20.63
CA ASN A 143 -1.30 -7.14 -22.08
C ASN A 143 -0.98 -8.43 -22.85
N VAL A 144 -0.69 -9.53 -22.15
CA VAL A 144 -0.36 -10.82 -22.76
C VAL A 144 -1.14 -11.95 -22.10
N GLU A 145 -1.40 -13.01 -22.87
CA GLU A 145 -1.90 -14.25 -22.29
C GLU A 145 -0.78 -15.01 -21.59
N HIS A 146 -1.07 -15.46 -20.38
CA HIS A 146 -0.14 -16.22 -19.55
C HIS A 146 -0.55 -17.68 -19.53
N THR A 147 0.41 -18.56 -19.81
CA THR A 147 0.19 -19.99 -19.66
C THR A 147 0.30 -20.38 -18.19
N LEU A 148 -0.72 -21.05 -17.67
CA LEU A 148 -0.75 -21.44 -16.26
C LEU A 148 0.38 -22.43 -15.94
N GLY A 149 1.08 -22.17 -14.83
CA GLY A 149 2.23 -22.95 -14.39
C GLY A 149 3.55 -22.58 -15.05
N GLU A 150 3.58 -21.50 -15.84
CA GLU A 150 4.80 -20.95 -16.44
C GLU A 150 5.12 -19.57 -15.84
N PHE A 151 6.36 -19.38 -15.43
CA PHE A 151 6.83 -18.11 -14.86
C PHE A 151 7.33 -17.17 -15.96
N HIS A 152 6.90 -15.92 -15.86
CA HIS A 152 7.37 -14.82 -16.70
C HIS A 152 8.48 -14.07 -15.98
N ILE A 153 9.63 -13.97 -16.64
CA ILE A 153 10.81 -13.30 -16.08
C ILE A 153 10.72 -11.81 -16.40
N LEU A 154 10.37 -11.01 -15.38
CA LEU A 154 10.33 -9.54 -15.51
C LEU A 154 11.71 -8.92 -15.26
N SER A 155 12.46 -9.49 -14.32
CA SER A 155 13.88 -9.21 -14.10
C SER A 155 14.57 -10.38 -13.40
N ASP A 156 15.88 -10.29 -13.19
CA ASP A 156 16.68 -11.31 -12.51
C ASP A 156 16.18 -11.61 -11.08
N ASN A 157 15.52 -10.63 -10.43
CA ASN A 157 15.05 -10.75 -9.05
C ASN A 157 13.52 -10.81 -8.93
N LEU A 158 12.77 -10.76 -10.05
CA LEU A 158 11.32 -10.75 -10.07
C LEU A 158 10.79 -11.63 -11.20
N ILE A 159 10.18 -12.74 -10.83
CA ILE A 159 9.49 -13.63 -11.76
C ILE A 159 8.06 -13.89 -11.28
N VAL A 160 7.11 -13.96 -12.22
CA VAL A 160 5.67 -13.92 -11.91
C VAL A 160 4.92 -15.00 -12.68
N GLU A 161 4.09 -15.75 -11.97
CA GLU A 161 3.01 -16.61 -12.48
C GLU A 161 1.66 -16.08 -11.97
N LYS A 162 0.55 -16.57 -12.54
CA LYS A 162 -0.82 -16.13 -12.23
C LYS A 162 -1.11 -15.94 -10.74
N GLU A 163 -0.71 -16.90 -9.90
CA GLU A 163 -0.99 -16.86 -8.47
C GLU A 163 0.26 -16.83 -7.61
N LEU A 164 1.43 -17.09 -8.20
CA LEU A 164 2.71 -17.17 -7.50
C LEU A 164 3.73 -16.19 -8.06
N THR A 165 4.40 -15.46 -7.18
CA THR A 165 5.51 -14.57 -7.50
C THR A 165 6.75 -15.03 -6.76
N ILE A 166 7.91 -15.04 -7.42
CA ILE A 166 9.18 -15.32 -6.75
C ILE A 166 10.03 -14.06 -6.77
N LEU A 167 10.50 -13.68 -5.59
CA LEU A 167 11.48 -12.61 -5.39
C LEU A 167 12.79 -13.21 -4.91
N THR A 168 13.90 -12.72 -5.46
CA THR A 168 15.25 -13.13 -5.03
C THR A 168 15.97 -11.96 -4.39
N LYS A 169 16.53 -12.18 -3.20
CA LYS A 169 17.41 -11.23 -2.51
C LYS A 169 18.57 -11.95 -1.85
N ASN A 170 19.78 -11.44 -2.08
CA ASN A 170 21.02 -12.01 -1.55
C ASN A 170 21.15 -13.52 -1.83
N GLY A 171 20.72 -13.96 -3.01
CA GLY A 171 20.76 -15.37 -3.42
C GLY A 171 19.70 -16.29 -2.78
N LYS A 172 18.82 -15.77 -1.92
CA LYS A 172 17.68 -16.51 -1.36
C LYS A 172 16.40 -16.13 -2.09
N SER A 173 15.59 -17.14 -2.43
CA SER A 173 14.34 -16.97 -3.16
C SER A 173 13.14 -17.17 -2.25
N TYR A 174 12.17 -16.29 -2.38
CA TYR A 174 10.97 -16.25 -1.55
C TYR A 174 9.74 -16.36 -2.44
N LEU A 175 8.82 -17.26 -2.09
CA LEU A 175 7.56 -17.45 -2.79
C LEU A 175 6.46 -16.61 -2.16
N TYR A 176 5.84 -15.76 -2.96
CA TYR A 176 4.79 -14.82 -2.62
C TYR A 176 3.51 -15.17 -3.38
N PRO A 177 2.32 -14.83 -2.85
CA PRO A 177 1.12 -14.81 -3.67
C PRO A 177 1.16 -13.60 -4.61
N THR A 178 0.77 -13.77 -5.88
CA THR A 178 0.79 -12.67 -6.86
C THR A 178 -0.22 -11.57 -6.52
N THR A 179 -1.28 -11.86 -5.79
CA THR A 179 -2.18 -10.83 -5.24
C THR A 179 -1.46 -9.84 -4.31
N LEU A 180 -0.44 -10.29 -3.57
CA LEU A 180 0.40 -9.40 -2.78
C LEU A 180 1.27 -8.50 -3.67
N LEU A 181 1.80 -9.03 -4.79
CA LEU A 181 2.48 -8.23 -5.81
C LEU A 181 1.58 -7.13 -6.36
N MET A 182 0.36 -7.48 -6.78
CA MET A 182 -0.61 -6.53 -7.31
C MET A 182 -0.93 -5.42 -6.30
N CYS A 183 -1.13 -5.78 -5.04
CA CYS A 183 -1.33 -4.81 -3.96
C CYS A 183 -0.15 -3.86 -3.79
N VAL A 184 1.09 -4.38 -3.82
CA VAL A 184 2.29 -3.54 -3.69
C VAL A 184 2.47 -2.62 -4.89
N LEU A 185 2.19 -3.10 -6.11
CA LEU A 185 2.19 -2.27 -7.32
C LEU A 185 1.18 -1.11 -7.18
N ASP A 186 -0.06 -1.39 -6.78
CA ASP A 186 -1.08 -0.35 -6.53
C ASP A 186 -0.63 0.66 -5.47
N ASN A 187 -0.05 0.21 -4.35
CA ASN A 187 0.45 1.10 -3.31
C ASN A 187 1.59 2.01 -3.78
N LEU A 188 2.56 1.46 -4.51
CA LEU A 188 3.71 2.22 -5.01
C LEU A 188 3.26 3.29 -6.01
N GLN A 189 2.31 2.94 -6.90
CA GLN A 189 1.72 3.89 -7.83
C GLN A 189 0.95 5.00 -7.09
N THR A 190 0.11 4.64 -6.12
CA THR A 190 -0.70 5.63 -5.38
C THR A 190 0.13 6.56 -4.50
N ARG A 191 1.25 6.10 -3.94
CA ARG A 191 2.15 6.94 -3.12
C ARG A 191 2.70 8.15 -3.87
N PHE A 192 2.96 8.02 -5.17
CA PHE A 192 3.35 9.15 -6.01
C PHE A 192 2.26 10.23 -6.03
N TYR A 193 1.02 9.86 -6.37
CA TYR A 193 -0.11 10.79 -6.43
C TYR A 193 -0.43 11.43 -5.08
N VAL A 194 -0.40 10.64 -4.00
CA VAL A 194 -0.61 11.15 -2.64
C VAL A 194 0.42 12.21 -2.28
N ARG A 195 1.72 11.93 -2.49
CA ARG A 195 2.77 12.90 -2.16
C ARG A 195 2.63 14.17 -2.99
N LEU A 196 2.38 14.02 -4.29
CA LEU A 196 2.19 15.15 -5.19
C LEU A 196 1.03 16.03 -4.70
N HIS A 197 -0.11 15.43 -4.39
CA HIS A 197 -1.27 16.14 -3.86
C HIS A 197 -0.98 16.84 -2.52
N ILE A 198 -0.28 16.19 -1.59
CA ILE A 198 0.10 16.80 -0.30
C ILE A 198 1.01 18.01 -0.51
N ALA A 199 2.00 17.91 -1.41
CA ALA A 199 2.88 19.02 -1.74
C ALA A 199 2.11 20.19 -2.38
N MET A 200 1.08 19.91 -3.19
CA MET A 200 0.18 20.95 -3.71
C MET A 200 -0.63 21.57 -2.58
N LYS A 201 -1.34 20.77 -1.80
CA LYS A 201 -2.19 21.25 -0.72
C LYS A 201 -1.44 22.14 0.27
N GLU A 202 -0.20 21.78 0.62
CA GLU A 202 0.67 22.62 1.46
C GLU A 202 0.88 24.02 0.89
N LYS A 203 1.16 24.13 -0.41
CA LYS A 203 1.40 25.43 -1.06
C LYS A 203 0.12 26.22 -1.25
N ILE A 204 -0.92 25.58 -1.78
CA ILE A 204 -2.18 26.24 -2.17
C ILE A 204 -2.95 26.71 -0.93
N GLU A 205 -3.07 25.85 0.08
CA GLU A 205 -3.79 26.19 1.32
C GLU A 205 -2.88 26.87 2.36
N ASN A 206 -1.61 27.11 2.02
CA ASN A 206 -0.61 27.72 2.89
C ASN A 206 -0.57 27.03 4.28
N ILE A 207 -0.27 25.73 4.30
CA ILE A 207 -0.21 24.88 5.51
C ILE A 207 1.24 24.43 5.76
N PRO A 208 2.09 25.27 6.37
CA PRO A 208 3.52 24.99 6.47
C PRO A 208 3.82 23.71 7.26
N GLY A 209 4.71 22.88 6.72
CA GLY A 209 5.17 21.65 7.36
C GLY A 209 4.31 20.41 7.07
N LEU A 210 3.27 20.52 6.24
CA LEU A 210 2.39 19.39 5.92
C LEU A 210 3.15 18.24 5.23
N ILE A 211 4.06 18.52 4.28
CA ILE A 211 4.89 17.50 3.65
C ILE A 211 5.83 16.82 4.65
N ASN A 212 6.36 17.59 5.61
CA ASN A 212 7.25 17.06 6.65
C ASN A 212 6.50 16.15 7.61
N HIS A 213 5.27 16.53 7.98
CA HIS A 213 4.38 15.68 8.76
C HIS A 213 4.06 14.38 8.02
N TYR A 214 3.68 14.46 6.73
CA TYR A 214 3.46 13.28 5.90
C TYR A 214 4.69 12.38 5.84
N ASN A 215 5.89 12.95 5.64
CA ASN A 215 7.14 12.20 5.61
C ASN A 215 7.40 11.46 6.92
N LYS A 216 7.12 12.10 8.06
CA LYS A 216 7.26 11.48 9.39
C LYS A 216 6.23 10.36 9.57
N LEU A 217 4.97 10.62 9.26
CA LEU A 217 3.88 9.65 9.29
C LEU A 217 4.19 8.42 8.42
N HIS A 218 4.61 8.64 7.18
CA HIS A 218 5.02 7.57 6.26
C HIS A 218 6.14 6.70 6.85
N LYS A 219 7.20 7.32 7.38
CA LYS A 219 8.32 6.58 8.01
C LYS A 219 7.85 5.74 9.20
N VAL A 220 7.01 6.30 10.07
CA VAL A 220 6.45 5.57 11.21
C VAL A 220 5.60 4.40 10.71
N ILE A 221 4.72 4.60 9.73
CA ILE A 221 3.90 3.53 9.16
C ILE A 221 4.76 2.39 8.60
N ILE A 222 5.77 2.68 7.77
CA ILE A 222 6.63 1.65 7.20
C ILE A 222 7.39 0.89 8.30
N ARG A 223 7.85 1.60 9.34
CA ARG A 223 8.50 1.00 10.52
C ARG A 223 7.56 0.07 11.27
N LEU A 224 6.34 0.52 11.57
CA LEU A 224 5.33 -0.28 12.29
C LEU A 224 4.89 -1.50 11.47
N ARG A 225 4.70 -1.34 10.17
CA ARG A 225 4.40 -2.46 9.25
C ARG A 225 5.53 -3.48 9.21
N GLY A 226 6.78 -3.05 9.30
CA GLY A 226 7.91 -3.96 9.40
C GLY A 226 8.00 -4.69 10.74
N LYS A 227 7.73 -3.99 11.83
CA LYS A 227 7.78 -4.54 13.19
C LYS A 227 6.64 -5.52 13.48
N TYR A 228 5.41 -5.14 13.12
CA TYR A 228 4.20 -5.88 13.48
C TYR A 228 3.63 -6.76 12.35
N LYS A 229 4.24 -6.74 11.15
CA LYS A 229 3.86 -7.57 9.99
C LYS A 229 2.35 -7.50 9.74
N ASN A 230 1.64 -8.64 9.73
CA ASN A 230 0.20 -8.67 9.46
C ASN A 230 -0.64 -8.01 10.59
N SER A 231 -0.17 -8.01 11.84
CA SER A 231 -0.87 -7.37 12.97
C SER A 231 -0.88 -5.84 12.89
N PHE A 232 -0.01 -5.24 12.08
CA PHE A 232 -0.02 -3.79 11.81
C PHE A 232 -1.38 -3.31 11.28
N PHE A 233 -2.10 -4.12 10.51
CA PHE A 233 -3.40 -3.73 9.97
C PHE A 233 -4.48 -3.57 11.05
N GLU A 234 -4.25 -4.07 12.28
CA GLU A 234 -5.12 -3.74 13.43
C GLU A 234 -4.95 -2.31 13.93
N ILE A 235 -3.80 -1.67 13.68
CA ILE A 235 -3.62 -0.23 13.91
C ILE A 235 -4.38 0.53 12.81
N MET A 236 -4.18 0.13 11.56
CA MET A 236 -4.71 0.83 10.39
C MET A 236 -6.24 0.80 10.31
N LYS A 237 -6.88 -0.31 10.70
CA LYS A 237 -8.35 -0.42 10.74
C LYS A 237 -9.00 0.62 11.66
N ASN A 238 -8.27 1.09 12.68
CA ASN A 238 -8.76 1.98 13.72
C ASN A 238 -8.44 3.46 13.43
N TRP A 239 -7.69 3.77 12.38
CA TRP A 239 -7.25 5.14 12.09
C TRP A 239 -8.43 6.10 11.92
N ASP A 240 -9.37 5.79 11.03
CA ASP A 240 -10.49 6.67 10.72
C ASP A 240 -11.38 6.93 11.95
N ALA A 241 -11.76 5.84 12.65
CA ALA A 241 -12.54 5.92 13.87
C ALA A 241 -11.81 6.70 14.99
N TYR A 242 -10.49 6.60 15.07
CA TYR A 242 -9.69 7.37 16.03
C TYR A 242 -9.69 8.86 15.69
N CYS A 243 -9.47 9.24 14.43
CA CYS A 243 -9.55 10.65 14.01
C CYS A 243 -10.92 11.26 14.32
N ILE A 244 -12.01 10.54 14.00
CA ILE A 244 -13.38 10.94 14.33
C ILE A 244 -13.54 11.09 15.85
N GLY A 245 -13.09 10.09 16.62
CA GLY A 245 -13.15 10.11 18.07
C GLY A 245 -12.41 11.30 18.69
N VAL A 246 -11.28 11.72 18.12
CA VAL A 246 -10.54 12.90 18.57
C VAL A 246 -11.31 14.19 18.28
N ILE A 247 -11.92 14.31 17.10
CA ILE A 247 -12.68 15.51 16.71
C ILE A 247 -13.92 15.69 17.60
N VAL A 248 -14.67 14.61 17.85
CA VAL A 248 -15.91 14.65 18.66
C VAL A 248 -15.63 14.77 20.16
N ALA A 249 -14.42 14.40 20.61
CA ALA A 249 -13.99 14.55 22.00
C ALA A 249 -13.66 16.00 22.38
N ASP A 250 -13.61 16.93 21.44
CA ASP A 250 -13.40 18.35 21.71
C ASP A 250 -14.65 18.94 22.41
N GLU A 251 -14.49 19.35 23.67
CA GLU A 251 -15.58 19.92 24.48
C GLU A 251 -15.85 21.40 24.17
N MET A 252 -14.90 22.08 23.52
CA MET A 252 -15.04 23.51 23.19
C MET A 252 -15.79 23.69 21.87
N GLU A 253 -15.60 22.77 20.94
CA GLU A 253 -16.05 22.89 19.54
C GLU A 253 -16.98 21.75 19.09
N ASP A 254 -17.27 20.75 19.94
CA ASP A 254 -18.13 19.59 19.65
C ASP A 254 -18.82 19.02 20.93
N LEU A 255 -19.33 17.79 20.86
CA LEU A 255 -20.15 17.13 21.88
C LEU A 255 -19.37 16.61 23.09
N GLY A 256 -18.03 16.63 23.06
CA GLY A 256 -17.16 16.16 24.14
C GLY A 256 -17.20 14.64 24.40
N PHE A 257 -17.67 13.83 23.46
CA PHE A 257 -17.76 12.38 23.66
C PHE A 257 -16.41 11.69 23.46
N ARG A 258 -15.83 11.19 24.56
CA ARG A 258 -14.47 10.61 24.59
C ARG A 258 -14.43 9.08 24.41
N ASN A 259 -15.55 8.38 24.60
CA ASN A 259 -15.61 6.91 24.64
C ASN A 259 -14.98 6.24 23.41
N LEU A 260 -15.22 6.76 22.20
CA LEU A 260 -14.68 6.19 20.96
C LEU A 260 -13.16 6.30 20.92
N ARG A 261 -12.61 7.48 21.20
CA ARG A 261 -11.16 7.70 21.28
C ARG A 261 -10.53 6.80 22.34
N ASP A 262 -11.06 6.85 23.56
CA ASP A 262 -10.47 6.19 24.73
C ASP A 262 -10.47 4.65 24.57
N SER A 263 -11.55 4.08 24.04
CA SER A 263 -11.63 2.63 23.79
C SER A 263 -10.67 2.15 22.69
N ILE A 264 -10.46 2.95 21.64
CA ILE A 264 -9.47 2.63 20.59
C ILE A 264 -8.05 2.71 21.15
N GLU A 265 -7.74 3.76 21.92
CA GLU A 265 -6.43 3.87 22.59
C GLU A 265 -6.16 2.66 23.48
N GLU A 266 -7.14 2.26 24.29
CA GLU A 266 -7.04 1.11 25.17
C GLU A 266 -6.82 -0.20 24.39
N GLU A 267 -7.59 -0.45 23.31
CA GLU A 267 -7.40 -1.65 22.46
C GLU A 267 -5.97 -1.70 21.89
N LEU A 268 -5.47 -0.59 21.36
CA LEU A 268 -4.16 -0.53 20.73
C LEU A 268 -3.03 -0.65 21.76
N LEU A 269 -3.15 0.02 22.91
CA LEU A 269 -2.16 -0.05 23.99
C LEU A 269 -2.09 -1.42 24.67
N HIS A 270 -3.18 -2.19 24.65
CA HIS A 270 -3.18 -3.57 25.14
C HIS A 270 -2.37 -4.52 24.24
N LYS A 271 -2.29 -4.24 22.93
CA LYS A 271 -1.68 -5.14 21.94
C LYS A 271 -0.28 -4.72 21.48
N PHE A 272 0.00 -3.42 21.47
CA PHE A 272 1.20 -2.86 20.87
C PHE A 272 2.02 -2.05 21.88
N SER A 273 3.28 -1.78 21.55
CA SER A 273 4.14 -0.94 22.40
C SER A 273 3.52 0.44 22.61
N LYS A 274 3.43 0.88 23.87
CA LYS A 274 2.94 2.22 24.23
C LYS A 274 3.62 3.34 23.45
N TYR A 275 4.93 3.27 23.28
CA TYR A 275 5.70 4.28 22.54
C TYR A 275 5.31 4.33 21.07
N ASP A 276 5.10 3.17 20.44
CA ASP A 276 4.72 3.09 19.03
C ASP A 276 3.30 3.61 18.82
N VAL A 277 2.37 3.20 19.70
CA VAL A 277 0.97 3.61 19.64
C VAL A 277 0.85 5.12 19.84
N ARG A 278 1.50 5.68 20.86
CA ARG A 278 1.45 7.14 21.09
C ARG A 278 2.01 7.92 19.90
N GLU A 279 3.18 7.52 19.39
CA GLU A 279 3.78 8.19 18.23
C GLU A 279 2.86 8.16 16.99
N ILE A 280 2.25 7.03 16.65
CA ILE A 280 1.38 6.96 15.46
C ILE A 280 0.09 7.72 15.68
N LEU A 281 -0.56 7.60 16.84
CA LEU A 281 -1.80 8.29 17.14
C LEU A 281 -1.62 9.82 17.11
N ASP A 282 -0.52 10.33 17.65
CA ASP A 282 -0.18 11.76 17.59
C ASP A 282 -0.04 12.25 16.14
N LEU A 283 0.52 11.42 15.24
CA LEU A 283 0.66 11.74 13.82
C LEU A 283 -0.66 11.62 13.05
N MET A 284 -1.55 10.70 13.44
CA MET A 284 -2.86 10.48 12.79
C MET A 284 -3.79 11.67 12.95
N THR A 285 -3.69 12.41 14.07
CA THR A 285 -4.56 13.57 14.37
C THR A 285 -4.18 14.85 13.66
N CYS A 286 -3.00 14.92 13.04
CA CYS A 286 -2.46 16.13 12.39
C CYS A 286 -2.35 17.37 13.30
N MET A 287 -2.50 17.25 14.62
CA MET A 287 -2.33 18.37 15.56
C MET A 287 -0.92 18.97 15.53
N GLY A 288 0.08 18.17 15.14
CA GLY A 288 1.44 18.65 14.92
C GLY A 288 1.62 19.58 13.71
N VAL A 289 0.62 19.68 12.83
CA VAL A 289 0.60 20.59 11.67
C VAL A 289 -0.05 21.92 12.04
N SER A 290 -1.19 21.87 12.75
CA SER A 290 -1.90 23.06 13.22
C SER A 290 -2.66 22.74 14.50
N ASN A 291 -2.72 23.71 15.41
CA ASN A 291 -3.58 23.64 16.60
C ASN A 291 -5.02 24.11 16.32
N GLN A 292 -5.30 24.63 15.12
CA GLN A 292 -6.65 25.06 14.74
C GLN A 292 -7.47 23.87 14.25
N ARG A 293 -8.63 23.62 14.88
CA ARG A 293 -9.54 22.52 14.55
C ARG A 293 -9.97 22.50 13.10
N ASP A 294 -10.28 23.67 12.55
CA ASP A 294 -10.68 23.83 11.15
C ASP A 294 -9.57 23.45 10.15
N THR A 295 -8.33 23.34 10.62
CA THR A 295 -7.21 22.84 9.82
C THR A 295 -6.90 21.37 10.12
N TYR A 296 -6.62 21.02 11.38
CA TYR A 296 -6.16 19.65 11.69
C TYR A 296 -7.25 18.60 11.51
N GLY A 297 -8.52 18.93 11.77
CA GLY A 297 -9.66 18.01 11.67
C GLY A 297 -9.83 17.49 10.24
N PRO A 298 -10.03 18.38 9.24
CA PRO A 298 -10.09 18.00 7.83
C PRO A 298 -8.84 17.27 7.36
N LEU A 299 -7.64 17.68 7.79
CA LEU A 299 -6.39 16.99 7.46
C LEU A 299 -6.33 15.57 8.04
N ALA A 300 -6.78 15.36 9.28
CA ALA A 300 -6.79 14.06 9.93
C ALA A 300 -7.74 13.08 9.24
N LEU A 301 -8.93 13.55 8.84
CA LEU A 301 -9.90 12.78 8.06
C LEU A 301 -9.41 12.53 6.62
N TYR A 302 -8.72 13.49 6.02
CA TYR A 302 -8.08 13.30 4.73
C TYR A 302 -6.98 12.22 4.82
N PHE A 303 -6.13 12.28 5.84
CA PHE A 303 -5.06 11.29 6.04
C PHE A 303 -5.56 9.91 6.47
N SER A 304 -6.74 9.78 7.11
CA SER A 304 -7.29 8.46 7.43
C SER A 304 -7.55 7.62 6.17
N ASN A 305 -7.88 8.27 5.05
CA ASN A 305 -8.01 7.61 3.74
C ASN A 305 -6.69 7.04 3.21
N LEU A 306 -5.54 7.54 3.69
CA LEU A 306 -4.22 7.00 3.33
C LEU A 306 -4.01 5.59 3.86
N SER A 307 -4.81 5.13 4.83
CA SER A 307 -4.70 3.78 5.36
C SER A 307 -4.74 2.70 4.29
N LYS A 308 -5.51 2.94 3.22
CA LYS A 308 -5.66 2.05 2.07
C LYS A 308 -4.41 1.97 1.18
N ASN A 309 -3.49 2.92 1.30
CA ASN A 309 -2.28 3.04 0.46
C ASN A 309 -1.04 2.35 1.04
N TYR A 310 -1.21 1.66 2.19
CA TYR A 310 -0.14 0.93 2.86
C TYR A 310 -0.30 -0.60 2.78
N GLY A 311 -1.27 -1.04 2.00
CA GLY A 311 -1.54 -2.43 1.66
C GLY A 311 -2.76 -3.00 2.35
N HIS A 312 -2.93 -4.31 2.17
CA HIS A 312 -3.99 -5.10 2.78
C HIS A 312 -3.38 -6.26 3.57
N PRO A 313 -4.07 -6.72 4.64
CA PRO A 313 -3.64 -7.90 5.36
C PRO A 313 -3.67 -9.14 4.47
N VAL A 314 -2.73 -10.05 4.70
CA VAL A 314 -2.83 -11.40 4.15
C VAL A 314 -3.86 -12.15 4.99
N LEU A 315 -4.88 -12.69 4.34
CA LEU A 315 -5.92 -13.47 4.98
C LEU A 315 -5.51 -14.94 5.05
N HIS A 316 -5.81 -15.56 6.18
CA HIS A 316 -5.71 -17.00 6.38
C HIS A 316 -7.14 -17.56 6.49
N PRO A 317 -7.73 -18.10 5.40
CA PRO A 317 -9.15 -18.44 5.36
C PRO A 317 -9.57 -19.43 6.45
N LEU A 318 -8.71 -20.37 6.82
CA LEU A 318 -8.97 -21.31 7.91
C LEU A 318 -9.20 -20.60 9.26
N GLU A 319 -8.33 -19.64 9.61
CA GLU A 319 -8.49 -18.84 10.84
C GLU A 319 -9.76 -17.99 10.80
N GLY A 320 -10.10 -17.44 9.63
CA GLY A 320 -11.33 -16.67 9.44
C GLY A 320 -12.60 -17.52 9.68
N ILE A 321 -12.63 -18.73 9.12
CA ILE A 321 -13.73 -19.68 9.33
C ILE A 321 -13.84 -20.11 10.79
N GLU A 322 -12.71 -20.36 11.46
CA GLU A 322 -12.70 -20.70 12.89
C GLU A 322 -13.24 -19.57 13.77
N LYS A 323 -12.85 -18.32 13.50
CA LYS A 323 -13.41 -17.15 14.19
C LYS A 323 -14.92 -17.05 13.99
N LEU A 324 -15.41 -17.22 12.76
CA LEU A 324 -16.85 -17.24 12.47
C LEU A 324 -17.58 -18.34 13.26
N ARG A 325 -17.02 -19.55 13.29
CA ARG A 325 -17.57 -20.69 14.05
C ARG A 325 -17.59 -20.42 15.56
N SER A 326 -16.57 -19.75 16.09
CA SER A 326 -16.51 -19.41 17.52
C SER A 326 -17.57 -18.38 17.93
N ASN A 327 -17.87 -17.42 17.05
CA ASN A 327 -18.87 -16.39 17.30
C ASN A 327 -20.30 -16.88 17.06
N SER A 328 -20.52 -17.82 16.12
CA SER A 328 -21.85 -18.40 15.88
C SER A 328 -22.32 -19.34 16.99
N LYS A 329 -21.40 -19.87 17.80
CA LYS A 329 -21.69 -20.71 18.97
C LYS A 329 -22.05 -19.94 20.24
N LYS A 330 -22.05 -18.60 20.23
CA LYS A 330 -22.50 -17.77 21.38
C LYS A 330 -24.03 -17.67 21.44
N ARG A 331 -24.70 -18.81 21.53
CA ARG A 331 -26.11 -18.93 21.94
C ARG A 331 -26.17 -19.91 23.10
N ASP A 332 -26.11 -19.38 24.31
CA ASP A 332 -26.67 -20.00 25.51
C ASP A 332 -27.58 -18.95 26.18
#